data_AF-A0A9Q1CRY7-F1
#
_entry.id   AF-A0A9Q1CRY7-F1
#
_cell.length_a   1.000
_cell.length_b   1.000
_cell.length_c   1.000
_cell.angle_alpha   90.00
_cell.angle_beta   90.00
_cell.angle_gamma   90.00
#
_symmetry.space_group_name_H-M   'P 1'
#
loop_
_entity.id
_entity.type
_entity.pdbx_description
1 polymer ?
#
loop_
_entity_poly.entity_id
_entity_poly.type
_entity_poly.pdbx_seq_one_letter_code
_entity_poly.pdbx_strand_id
1 'polypeptide(L)'
;MWNGGQHLMWEHLVRLYYIDMDSSLKILPKTTYEHIQLTPYSKMRVSLAAQVLSSTMDIALKKYGGEQAAAKAKFCELVDAFFDCSNVRSTNEHVRKRKPNSAPYKELNDSRFMWLEDAFLRYFDEWKKRIESREGNFNKNAQSQMFISRQTFEGFKMLFDSCHKLSSL
;
A
#
# COMPACT_ATOMS: atom_id res chain seq x y z
N MET A 1 -3.87 12.72 -1.41
CA MET A 1 -2.64 12.74 -0.59
C MET A 1 -1.47 13.24 -1.43
N TRP A 2 -0.38 13.73 -0.84
CA TRP A 2 0.77 14.31 -1.55
C TRP A 2 2.08 13.85 -0.93
N ASN A 3 3.01 13.33 -1.72
CA ASN A 3 4.34 12.87 -1.32
C ASN A 3 5.41 13.48 -2.23
N GLY A 4 6.12 14.52 -1.76
CA GLY A 4 7.35 15.00 -2.40
C GLY A 4 7.22 15.41 -3.87
N GLY A 5 6.17 16.14 -4.22
CA GLY A 5 5.89 16.58 -5.59
C GLY A 5 4.95 15.65 -6.37
N GLN A 6 4.69 14.44 -5.86
CA GLN A 6 3.79 13.48 -6.49
C GLN A 6 2.46 13.38 -5.74
N HIS A 7 1.37 13.27 -6.48
CA HIS A 7 0.03 13.14 -5.90
C HIS A 7 -0.45 11.69 -5.91
N LEU A 8 -0.90 11.20 -4.76
CA LEU A 8 -1.57 9.91 -4.62
C LEU A 8 -3.07 10.17 -4.65
N MET A 9 -3.62 10.14 -5.86
CA MET A 9 -5.03 10.47 -6.14
C MET A 9 -5.85 9.21 -6.40
N TRP A 10 -7.14 9.29 -6.08
CA TRP A 10 -8.11 8.26 -6.44
C TRP A 10 -8.27 8.15 -7.97
N GLU A 11 -8.21 9.28 -8.65
CA GLU A 11 -8.27 9.41 -10.12
C GLU A 11 -7.32 8.46 -10.86
N HIS A 12 -6.12 8.21 -10.34
CA HIS A 12 -5.18 7.25 -10.93
C HIS A 12 -5.76 5.83 -11.02
N LEU A 13 -6.58 5.43 -10.04
CA LEU A 13 -7.28 4.14 -10.08
C LEU A 13 -8.46 4.18 -11.05
N VAL A 14 -9.24 5.26 -11.01
CA VAL A 14 -10.40 5.45 -11.89
C VAL A 14 -9.98 5.38 -13.35
N ARG A 15 -8.92 6.11 -13.72
CA ARG A 15 -8.37 6.11 -15.07
C ARG A 15 -7.92 4.71 -15.49
N LEU A 16 -7.21 4.01 -14.61
CA LEU A 16 -6.72 2.66 -14.89
C LEU A 16 -7.87 1.66 -15.06
N TYR A 17 -8.95 1.80 -14.28
CA TYR A 17 -10.16 1.00 -14.43
C TYR A 17 -10.82 1.20 -15.81
N TYR A 18 -10.95 2.44 -16.28
CA TYR A 18 -11.52 2.68 -17.61
C TYR A 18 -10.62 2.17 -18.74
N ILE A 19 -9.30 2.29 -18.61
CA ILE A 19 -8.35 1.68 -19.56
C ILE A 19 -8.53 0.15 -19.61
N ASP A 20 -8.71 -0.50 -18.45
CA ASP A 20 -8.96 -1.94 -18.38
C ASP A 20 -10.34 -2.33 -18.95
N MET A 21 -11.34 -1.47 -18.78
CA MET A 21 -12.67 -1.64 -19.35
C MET A 21 -12.64 -1.70 -20.88
N ASP A 22 -11.89 -0.81 -21.50
CA ASP A 22 -11.75 -0.71 -22.97
C ASP A 22 -10.79 -1.78 -23.55
N SER A 23 -9.98 -2.41 -22.71
CA SER A 23 -9.08 -3.49 -23.14
C SER A 23 -9.84 -4.77 -23.46
N SER A 24 -9.54 -5.37 -24.62
CA SER A 24 -10.06 -6.67 -25.03
C SER A 24 -9.62 -7.81 -24.10
N LEU A 25 -8.43 -7.69 -23.51
CA LEU A 25 -7.91 -8.58 -22.47
C LEU A 25 -7.80 -7.82 -21.15
N LYS A 26 -8.49 -8.32 -20.12
CA LYS A 26 -8.49 -7.70 -18.79
C LYS A 26 -7.11 -7.81 -18.13
N ILE A 27 -6.52 -6.65 -17.86
CA ILE A 27 -5.32 -6.40 -17.07
C ILE A 27 -5.64 -6.57 -15.59
N LEU A 28 -6.80 -6.08 -15.14
CA LEU A 28 -7.23 -6.08 -13.73
C LEU A 28 -8.55 -6.83 -13.55
N PRO A 29 -8.62 -8.15 -13.81
CA PRO A 29 -9.87 -8.91 -13.83
C PRO A 29 -10.62 -8.96 -12.48
N LYS A 30 -9.95 -8.59 -11.38
CA LYS A 30 -10.56 -8.52 -10.03
C LYS A 30 -11.13 -7.14 -9.70
N THR A 31 -10.70 -6.10 -10.41
CA THR A 31 -11.14 -4.74 -10.16
C THR A 31 -12.49 -4.51 -10.85
N THR A 32 -13.51 -4.33 -10.04
CA THR A 32 -14.90 -4.10 -10.47
C THR A 32 -15.31 -2.66 -10.23
N TYR A 33 -16.48 -2.26 -10.74
CA TYR A 33 -17.05 -0.93 -10.48
C TYR A 33 -17.23 -0.61 -9.00
N GLU A 34 -17.48 -1.63 -8.16
CA GLU A 34 -17.59 -1.49 -6.71
C GLU A 34 -16.29 -0.99 -6.05
N HIS A 35 -15.14 -1.20 -6.72
CA HIS A 35 -13.87 -0.65 -6.26
C HIS A 35 -13.77 0.85 -6.52
N ILE A 36 -14.54 1.38 -7.47
CA ILE A 36 -14.52 2.80 -7.87
C ILE A 36 -15.60 3.57 -7.11
N GLN A 37 -16.83 3.05 -7.12
CA GLN A 37 -17.96 3.61 -6.40
C GLN A 37 -18.27 2.75 -5.16
N LEU A 38 -17.67 3.14 -4.03
CA LEU A 38 -17.85 2.44 -2.76
C LEU A 38 -19.21 2.79 -2.13
N THR A 39 -20.06 1.77 -1.93
CA THR A 39 -21.25 1.89 -1.08
C THR A 39 -20.86 1.87 0.41
N PRO A 40 -21.76 2.26 1.35
CA PRO A 40 -21.50 2.11 2.78
C PRO A 40 -21.11 0.68 3.18
N TYR A 41 -21.73 -0.33 2.57
CA TYR A 41 -21.38 -1.74 2.78
C TYR A 41 -19.98 -2.07 2.21
N SER A 42 -19.68 -1.59 1.01
CA SER A 42 -18.40 -1.81 0.33
C SER A 42 -17.21 -1.23 1.10
N LYS A 43 -17.39 -0.12 1.82
CA LYS A 43 -16.33 0.49 2.65
C LYS A 43 -15.80 -0.42 3.75
N MET A 44 -16.60 -1.38 4.23
CA MET A 44 -16.20 -2.34 5.26
C MET A 44 -15.56 -3.60 4.67
N ARG A 45 -15.59 -3.79 3.35
CA ARG A 45 -15.07 -4.98 2.68
C ARG A 45 -13.57 -4.87 2.46
N VAL A 46 -12.80 -5.43 3.39
CA VAL A 46 -11.32 -5.49 3.31
C VAL A 46 -10.83 -6.14 2.02
N SER A 47 -11.59 -7.06 1.42
CA SER A 47 -11.25 -7.68 0.15
C SER A 47 -11.13 -6.69 -1.01
N LEU A 48 -11.97 -5.65 -1.05
CA LEU A 48 -11.89 -4.60 -2.07
C LEU A 48 -10.62 -3.76 -1.88
N ALA A 49 -10.33 -3.37 -0.63
CA ALA A 49 -9.13 -2.62 -0.30
C ALA A 49 -7.85 -3.40 -0.65
N ALA A 50 -7.81 -4.70 -0.30
CA ALA A 50 -6.68 -5.57 -0.62
C ALA A 50 -6.47 -5.75 -2.13
N GLN A 51 -7.54 -5.71 -2.93
CA GLN A 51 -7.43 -5.76 -4.39
C GLN A 51 -6.91 -4.44 -4.98
N VAL A 52 -7.33 -3.28 -4.45
CA VAL A 52 -6.79 -1.97 -4.85
C VAL A 52 -5.33 -1.81 -4.46
N LEU A 53 -4.92 -2.30 -3.30
CA LEU A 53 -3.56 -2.15 -2.76
C LEU A 53 -2.70 -3.38 -3.05
N SER A 54 -2.93 -4.04 -4.19
CA SER A 54 -2.21 -5.27 -4.57
C SER A 54 -1.00 -4.99 -5.47
N SER A 55 -0.06 -5.94 -5.52
CA SER A 55 1.05 -5.91 -6.48
C SER A 55 0.60 -5.87 -7.95
N THR A 56 -0.52 -6.53 -8.29
CA THR A 56 -1.07 -6.43 -9.65
C THR A 56 -1.50 -5.00 -9.99
N MET A 57 -2.07 -4.27 -9.02
CA MET A 57 -2.38 -2.85 -9.19
C MET A 57 -1.11 -2.02 -9.37
N ASP A 58 -0.06 -2.31 -8.59
CA ASP A 58 1.22 -1.60 -8.72
C ASP A 58 1.80 -1.75 -10.14
N ILE A 59 1.79 -2.97 -10.68
CA ILE A 59 2.35 -3.28 -11.99
C ILE A 59 1.53 -2.58 -13.08
N ALA A 60 0.20 -2.60 -12.95
CA ALA A 60 -0.69 -1.92 -13.87
C ALA A 60 -0.52 -0.39 -13.82
N LEU A 61 -0.34 0.20 -12.64
CA LEU A 61 -0.06 1.64 -12.49
C LEU A 61 1.29 2.02 -13.09
N LYS A 62 2.34 1.21 -12.90
CA LYS A 62 3.67 1.44 -13.52
C LYS A 62 3.58 1.37 -15.05
N LYS A 63 2.79 0.44 -15.59
CA LYS A 63 2.69 0.22 -17.05
C LYS A 63 1.77 1.22 -17.75
N TYR A 64 0.64 1.57 -17.15
CA TYR A 64 -0.42 2.35 -17.83
C TYR A 64 -0.74 3.69 -17.16
N GLY A 65 -0.30 3.91 -15.92
CA GLY A 65 -0.61 5.13 -15.16
C GLY A 65 0.31 6.33 -15.46
N GLY A 66 1.43 6.10 -16.15
CA GLY A 66 2.44 7.12 -16.43
C GLY A 66 3.18 7.60 -15.17
N GLU A 67 4.02 8.63 -15.33
CA GLU A 67 4.88 9.14 -14.24
C GLU A 67 4.08 9.67 -13.04
N GLN A 68 2.90 10.25 -13.30
CA GLN A 68 2.03 10.81 -12.26
C GLN A 68 1.47 9.74 -11.30
N ALA A 69 1.40 8.48 -11.75
CA ALA A 69 0.94 7.37 -10.93
C ALA A 69 2.06 6.67 -10.15
N ALA A 70 3.33 7.05 -10.35
CA ALA A 70 4.49 6.37 -9.78
C ALA A 70 4.44 6.32 -8.23
N ALA A 71 4.10 7.42 -7.57
CA ALA A 71 3.93 7.44 -6.11
C ALA A 71 2.85 6.48 -5.63
N LYS A 72 1.72 6.38 -6.36
CA LYS A 72 0.64 5.47 -6.02
C LYS A 72 1.05 4.02 -6.24
N ALA A 73 1.78 3.73 -7.31
CA ALA A 73 2.30 2.39 -7.56
C ALA A 73 3.25 1.96 -6.44
N LYS A 74 4.19 2.84 -6.03
CA LYS A 74 5.10 2.52 -4.92
C LYS A 74 4.34 2.32 -3.60
N PHE A 75 3.31 3.11 -3.35
CA PHE A 75 2.44 2.93 -2.20
C PHE A 75 1.72 1.57 -2.22
N CYS A 76 1.12 1.17 -3.34
CA CYS A 76 0.49 -0.15 -3.49
C CYS A 76 1.49 -1.29 -3.27
N GLU A 77 2.70 -1.20 -3.84
CA GLU A 77 3.76 -2.20 -3.68
C GLU A 77 4.15 -2.39 -2.20
N LEU A 78 4.41 -1.29 -1.49
CA LEU A 78 4.80 -1.32 -0.08
C LEU A 78 3.68 -1.86 0.81
N VAL A 79 2.44 -1.45 0.56
CA VAL A 79 1.29 -1.90 1.36
C VAL A 79 0.89 -3.34 1.07
N ASP A 80 0.98 -3.84 -0.18
CA ASP A 80 0.76 -5.27 -0.50
C ASP A 80 1.79 -6.13 0.23
N ALA A 81 3.06 -5.74 0.18
CA ALA A 81 4.15 -6.46 0.84
C ALA A 81 3.97 -6.51 2.36
N PHE A 82 3.62 -5.38 2.99
CA PHE A 82 3.29 -5.31 4.41
C PHE A 82 2.09 -6.20 4.75
N PHE A 83 1.02 -6.12 3.98
CA PHE A 83 -0.18 -6.92 4.23
C PHE A 83 0.10 -8.42 4.08
N ASP A 84 0.86 -8.82 3.07
CA ASP A 84 1.26 -10.20 2.84
C ASP A 84 2.10 -10.76 4.00
N CYS A 85 3.04 -9.97 4.54
CA CYS A 85 3.91 -10.43 5.62
C CYS A 85 3.27 -10.36 7.00
N SER A 86 2.23 -9.54 7.20
CA SER A 86 1.48 -9.49 8.45
C SER A 86 0.28 -10.45 8.49
N ASN A 87 -0.17 -10.95 7.34
CA ASN A 87 -1.36 -11.81 7.23
C ASN A 87 -1.02 -13.25 6.79
N VAL A 88 0.06 -13.80 7.33
CA VAL A 88 0.50 -15.17 7.03
C VAL A 88 -0.41 -16.16 7.76
N ARG A 89 -1.06 -17.04 6.98
CA ARG A 89 -2.04 -18.01 7.50
C ARG A 89 -1.76 -19.46 7.11
N SER A 90 -0.73 -19.69 6.28
CA SER A 90 -0.44 -21.01 5.73
C SER A 90 1.05 -21.15 5.47
N THR A 91 1.57 -22.35 5.74
CA THR A 91 2.97 -22.69 5.50
C THR A 91 3.33 -22.80 4.02
N ASN A 92 2.36 -23.08 3.15
CA ASN A 92 2.59 -23.39 1.73
C ASN A 92 1.95 -22.38 0.76
N GLU A 93 1.13 -21.45 1.26
CA GLU A 93 0.42 -20.47 0.41
C GLU A 93 1.39 -19.58 -0.37
N HIS A 94 2.51 -19.21 0.24
CA HIS A 94 3.57 -18.40 -0.38
C HIS A 94 4.15 -19.07 -1.64
N VAL A 95 4.30 -20.40 -1.64
CA VAL A 95 4.77 -21.19 -2.79
C VAL A 95 3.72 -21.17 -3.89
N ARG A 96 2.48 -21.55 -3.56
CA ARG A 96 1.39 -21.66 -4.53
C ARG A 96 1.05 -20.32 -5.19
N LYS A 97 1.04 -19.24 -4.41
CA LYS A 97 0.74 -17.88 -4.89
C LYS A 97 1.98 -17.15 -5.42
N ARG A 98 3.17 -17.73 -5.29
CA ARG A 98 4.45 -17.09 -5.62
C ARG A 98 4.62 -15.73 -4.92
N LYS A 99 4.20 -15.65 -3.66
CA LYS A 99 4.25 -14.46 -2.81
C LYS A 99 5.19 -14.70 -1.64
N PRO A 100 6.50 -14.41 -1.76
CA PRO A 100 7.49 -14.72 -0.73
C PRO A 100 7.21 -14.02 0.60
N ASN A 101 6.66 -12.81 0.56
CA ASN A 101 6.30 -12.08 1.77
C ASN A 101 5.23 -12.79 2.62
N SER A 102 4.41 -13.66 2.02
CA SER A 102 3.43 -14.48 2.74
C SER A 102 4.01 -15.77 3.35
N ALA A 103 5.34 -15.95 3.35
CA ALA A 103 5.96 -17.11 3.98
C ALA A 103 5.88 -17.01 5.52
N PRO A 104 5.80 -18.12 6.27
CA PRO A 104 5.94 -18.09 7.73
C PRO A 104 7.26 -17.47 8.16
N TYR A 105 7.24 -16.67 9.22
CA TYR A 105 8.48 -16.31 9.92
C TYR A 105 9.04 -17.55 10.60
N LYS A 106 10.31 -17.86 10.32
CA LYS A 106 11.00 -19.04 10.87
C LYS A 106 12.26 -18.67 11.65
N GLU A 107 12.81 -17.50 11.38
CA GLU A 107 14.09 -17.05 11.89
C GLU A 107 13.92 -15.66 12.51
N LEU A 108 14.70 -15.38 13.55
CA LEU A 108 14.71 -14.08 14.21
C LEU A 108 15.29 -12.98 13.31
N ASN A 109 16.24 -13.37 12.47
CA ASN A 109 16.93 -12.49 11.52
C ASN A 109 16.25 -12.49 10.15
N ASP A 110 14.95 -12.74 10.08
CA ASP A 110 14.21 -12.70 8.83
C ASP A 110 14.34 -11.31 8.19
N SER A 111 14.86 -11.28 6.96
CA SER A 111 15.08 -10.05 6.19
C SER A 111 13.86 -9.14 6.09
N ARG A 112 12.64 -9.68 6.25
CA ARG A 112 11.40 -8.91 6.25
C ARG A 112 11.29 -7.97 7.44
N PHE A 113 11.87 -8.31 8.60
CA PHE A 113 11.92 -7.38 9.73
C PHE A 113 12.77 -6.15 9.40
N MET A 114 13.95 -6.37 8.82
CA MET A 114 14.78 -5.26 8.32
C MET A 114 14.01 -4.45 7.28
N TRP A 115 13.38 -5.09 6.29
CA TRP A 115 12.59 -4.38 5.28
C TRP A 115 11.43 -3.55 5.87
N LEU A 116 10.76 -4.05 6.92
CA LEU A 116 9.68 -3.31 7.58
C LEU A 116 10.20 -1.99 8.19
N GLU A 117 11.35 -2.01 8.85
CA GLU A 117 11.98 -0.82 9.42
C GLU A 117 12.58 0.07 8.33
N ASP A 118 13.43 -0.53 7.51
CA ASP A 118 14.33 0.15 6.60
C ASP A 118 13.70 0.58 5.29
N ALA A 119 12.59 -0.01 4.88
CA ALA A 119 11.91 0.37 3.64
C ALA A 119 10.50 0.87 3.92
N PHE A 120 9.69 0.07 4.62
CA PHE A 120 8.28 0.39 4.83
C PHE A 120 8.09 1.59 5.77
N LEU A 121 8.58 1.53 7.01
CA LEU A 121 8.44 2.63 7.97
C LEU A 121 9.23 3.86 7.53
N ARG A 122 10.46 3.66 7.04
CA ARG A 122 11.28 4.77 6.50
C ARG A 122 10.56 5.55 5.41
N TYR A 123 9.86 4.87 4.48
CA TYR A 123 9.08 5.53 3.43
C TYR A 123 8.04 6.51 3.99
N PHE A 124 7.34 6.14 5.06
CA PHE A 124 6.35 7.00 5.69
C PHE A 124 6.97 8.12 6.52
N ASP A 125 8.08 7.88 7.21
CA ASP A 125 8.81 8.93 7.93
C ASP A 125 9.41 9.97 6.96
N GLU A 126 9.97 9.53 5.83
CA GLU A 126 10.41 10.43 4.75
C GLU A 126 9.25 11.21 4.14
N TRP A 127 8.11 10.56 3.92
CA TRP A 127 6.91 11.21 3.42
C TRP A 127 6.47 12.33 4.38
N LYS A 128 6.44 12.08 5.70
CA LYS A 128 6.17 13.14 6.69
C LYS A 128 7.16 14.30 6.59
N LYS A 129 8.46 14.02 6.54
CA LYS A 129 9.51 15.05 6.39
C LYS A 129 9.29 15.91 5.15
N ARG A 130 8.91 15.30 4.02
CA ARG A 130 8.60 16.02 2.77
C ARG A 130 7.38 16.93 2.91
N ILE A 131 6.37 16.54 3.69
CA ILE A 131 5.21 17.40 3.99
C ILE A 131 5.61 18.57 4.87
N GLU A 132 6.45 18.34 5.88
CA GLU A 132 6.97 19.37 6.77
C GLU A 132 7.85 20.38 6.03
N SER A 133 8.65 19.91 5.07
CA SER A 133 9.52 20.74 4.23
C SER A 133 8.80 21.33 3.01
N ARG A 134 7.48 21.14 2.87
CA ARG A 134 6.74 21.58 1.68
C ARG A 134 6.57 23.10 1.72
N GLU A 135 7.02 23.76 0.66
CA GLU A 135 6.79 25.20 0.46
C GLU A 135 5.30 25.54 0.33
N GLY A 136 4.88 26.62 0.98
CA GLY A 136 3.50 27.07 1.07
C GLY A 136 2.98 27.04 2.50
N ASN A 137 2.23 28.07 2.90
CA ASN A 137 1.70 28.22 4.27
C ASN A 137 0.54 27.24 4.54
N PHE A 138 0.83 25.95 4.55
CA PHE A 138 -0.14 24.90 4.86
C PHE A 138 -0.32 24.79 6.37
N ASN A 139 -1.56 24.94 6.82
CA ASN A 139 -1.90 24.68 8.23
C ASN A 139 -1.83 23.16 8.53
N LYS A 140 -1.84 22.81 9.83
CA LYS A 140 -1.76 21.42 10.29
C LYS A 140 -2.87 20.51 9.72
N ASN A 141 -4.05 21.07 9.45
CA ASN A 141 -5.15 20.30 8.85
C ASN A 141 -4.90 20.00 7.36
N ALA A 142 -4.39 20.97 6.60
CA ALA A 142 -4.00 20.74 5.22
C ALA A 142 -2.87 19.71 5.13
N GLN A 143 -1.88 19.79 6.00
CA GLN A 143 -0.79 18.80 6.10
C GLN A 143 -1.30 17.40 6.46
N SER A 144 -2.29 17.28 7.36
CA SER A 144 -2.84 15.96 7.72
C SER A 144 -3.55 15.27 6.54
N GLN A 145 -4.21 16.03 5.65
CA GLN A 145 -4.83 15.52 4.43
C GLN A 145 -3.82 15.10 3.34
N MET A 146 -2.55 15.50 3.48
CA MET A 146 -1.48 15.11 2.57
C MET A 146 -0.92 13.72 2.88
N PHE A 147 -1.16 13.21 4.08
CA PHE A 147 -0.62 11.95 4.58
C PHE A 147 -1.73 10.90 4.76
N ILE A 148 -1.34 9.66 5.07
CA ILE A 148 -2.29 8.67 5.61
C ILE A 148 -2.79 9.12 6.99
N SER A 149 -3.89 8.54 7.46
CA SER A 149 -4.41 8.89 8.79
C SER A 149 -3.35 8.64 9.87
N ARG A 150 -3.32 9.52 10.87
CA ARG A 150 -2.38 9.41 12.00
C ARG A 150 -2.49 8.04 12.67
N GLN A 151 -3.72 7.60 12.90
CA GLN A 151 -4.04 6.32 13.54
C GLN A 151 -3.51 5.13 12.73
N THR A 152 -3.64 5.18 11.40
CA THR A 152 -3.10 4.12 10.53
C THR A 152 -1.58 4.04 10.66
N PHE A 153 -0.90 5.18 10.64
CA PHE A 153 0.55 5.21 10.73
C PHE A 153 1.07 4.76 12.11
N GLU A 154 0.43 5.21 13.19
CA GLU A 154 0.75 4.75 14.55
C GLU A 154 0.51 3.24 14.68
N GLY A 155 -0.57 2.72 14.09
CA GLY A 155 -0.85 1.28 14.03
C GLY A 155 0.24 0.48 13.31
N PHE A 156 0.82 1.02 12.24
CA PHE A 156 1.96 0.38 11.57
C PHE A 156 3.19 0.28 12.47
N LYS A 157 3.53 1.35 13.20
CA LYS A 157 4.66 1.33 14.15
C LYS A 157 4.44 0.33 15.28
N MET A 158 3.24 0.33 15.87
CA MET A 158 2.89 -0.59 16.96
C MET A 158 2.95 -2.06 16.53
N LEU A 159 2.49 -2.38 15.32
CA LEU A 159 2.56 -3.75 14.79
C LEU A 159 4.02 -4.20 14.64
N PHE A 160 4.87 -3.35 14.06
CA PHE A 160 6.30 -3.64 13.93
C PHE A 160 6.97 -3.87 15.29
N ASP A 161 6.79 -2.95 16.24
CA ASP A 161 7.38 -3.07 17.58
C ASP A 161 6.94 -4.34 18.30
N SER A 162 5.67 -4.73 18.12
CA SER A 162 5.11 -5.94 18.71
C SER A 162 5.70 -7.20 18.08
N CYS A 163 5.77 -7.27 16.75
CA CYS A 163 6.38 -8.39 16.03
C CYS A 163 7.86 -8.55 16.38
N HIS A 164 8.60 -7.44 16.46
CA HIS A 164 10.02 -7.45 16.84
C HIS A 164 10.21 -7.96 18.27
N LYS A 165 9.46 -7.44 19.25
CA LYS A 165 9.51 -7.91 20.64
C LYS A 165 9.16 -9.38 20.78
N LEU A 166 8.12 -9.85 20.09
CA LEU A 166 7.73 -11.26 20.10
C LEU A 166 8.79 -12.17 19.49
N SER A 167 9.55 -11.68 18.51
CA SER A 167 10.68 -12.44 17.94
C SER A 167 11.87 -12.53 18.90
N SER A 168 12.04 -11.58 19.82
CA SER A 168 13.15 -11.61 20.80
C SER A 168 12.90 -12.47 22.05
N LEU A 169 11.73 -13.12 22.14
CA LEU A 169 11.34 -14.03 23.24
C LEU A 169 11.68 -15.48 22.91
#